data_AF-A0A8T6GBN1-F1
#
_entry.id   AF-A0A8T6GBN1-F1
#
_cell.length_a   1.000
_cell.length_b   1.000
_cell.length_c   1.000
_cell.angle_alpha   90.00
_cell.angle_beta   90.00
_cell.angle_gamma   90.00
#
_symmetry.space_group_name_H-M   'P 1'
#
loop_
_entity.id
_entity.type
_entity.pdbx_description
1 polymer ?
#
loop_
_entity_poly.entity_id
_entity_poly.type
_entity_poly.pdbx_seq_one_letter_code
_entity_poly.pdbx_strand_id
1 'polypeptide(L)'
;MSAVAEAVVCKTGSQHDLIERFPPDEFRHAEPNEGYLIMAALLREGALADVLTLNFDSAARTALGRLGVGSRVSTVRRPEDYIHLGTHNLIYLHRDIDSDEDSLILRAKDLEKAWKERWEQVIAQRVLSGPVTVFVGIGSPASVLIDTTRRILAAIDKQANVYVVDPIAHGDSVVATELNTPSKDYVCIGWGDFMEALAQRLVEEHRASIQHECDELTKQLGQKNEDVTELCRRLAELGILRLGKLRAAWLAEGSSYLPQESGTPLRLFGSLVLGVRAVERISGHQATFGEEGVVEFSQDTHITRVIVCSGGGWMTDARMETELKKRQQALRHRGITSAVALVGGVDSSASIAAPSDIVADTDPYDLVTGSDHLRTFSLAELRANPELAYEVVR
;
A
#
# COMPACT_ATOMS: atom_id res chain seq x y z
N MET A 1 24.75 -6.30 -22.25
CA MET A 1 24.45 -7.49 -21.42
C MET A 1 24.21 -8.75 -22.25
N SER A 2 23.13 -8.85 -23.05
CA SER A 2 22.82 -10.06 -23.85
C SER A 2 24.00 -10.59 -24.72
N ALA A 3 24.68 -9.72 -25.46
CA ALA A 3 25.85 -10.11 -26.28
C ALA A 3 27.06 -10.59 -25.45
N VAL A 4 27.23 -10.05 -24.24
CA VAL A 4 28.31 -10.46 -23.31
C VAL A 4 27.99 -11.83 -22.73
N ALA A 5 26.73 -12.06 -22.31
CA ALA A 5 26.27 -13.37 -21.86
C ALA A 5 26.43 -14.45 -22.94
N GLU A 6 26.11 -14.13 -24.20
CA GLU A 6 26.33 -15.07 -25.29
C GLU A 6 27.82 -15.36 -25.52
N ALA A 7 28.69 -14.36 -25.46
CA ALA A 7 30.13 -14.56 -25.60
C ALA A 7 30.72 -15.43 -24.47
N VAL A 8 30.30 -15.20 -23.22
CA VAL A 8 30.75 -15.99 -22.06
C VAL A 8 30.33 -17.45 -22.22
N VAL A 9 29.04 -17.72 -22.45
CA VAL A 9 28.56 -19.10 -22.58
C VAL A 9 29.17 -19.81 -23.79
N CYS A 10 29.36 -19.12 -24.92
CA CYS A 10 30.07 -19.70 -26.06
C CYS A 10 31.51 -20.12 -25.73
N LYS A 11 32.14 -19.45 -24.75
CA LYS A 11 33.53 -19.71 -24.34
C LYS A 11 33.65 -20.74 -23.23
N THR A 12 32.74 -20.74 -22.25
CA THR A 12 32.84 -21.50 -21.01
C THR A 12 31.80 -22.62 -20.89
N GLY A 13 30.74 -22.57 -21.70
CA GLY A 13 29.61 -23.49 -21.62
C GLY A 13 28.58 -23.16 -20.52
N SER A 14 28.82 -22.13 -19.72
CA SER A 14 27.97 -21.70 -18.59
C SER A 14 27.96 -20.17 -18.46
N GLN A 15 26.93 -19.59 -17.84
CA GLN A 15 26.87 -18.16 -17.55
C GLN A 15 27.33 -17.81 -16.13
N HIS A 16 27.78 -18.80 -15.35
CA HIS A 16 28.32 -18.66 -14.00
C HIS A 16 29.35 -17.54 -13.88
N ASP A 17 30.41 -17.56 -14.71
CA ASP A 17 31.49 -16.56 -14.69
C ASP A 17 30.99 -15.11 -14.91
N LEU A 18 29.85 -14.93 -15.59
CA LEU A 18 29.23 -13.62 -15.75
C LEU A 18 28.42 -13.21 -14.51
N ILE A 19 27.71 -14.17 -13.91
CA ILE A 19 26.87 -13.94 -12.72
C ILE A 19 27.72 -13.70 -11.48
N GLU A 20 28.88 -14.35 -11.35
CA GLU A 20 29.87 -14.03 -10.30
C GLU A 20 30.34 -12.56 -10.34
N ARG A 21 30.19 -11.89 -11.49
CA ARG A 21 30.52 -10.46 -11.64
C ARG A 21 29.36 -9.53 -11.35
N PHE A 22 28.16 -10.06 -11.16
CA PHE A 22 27.05 -9.26 -10.66
C PHE A 22 27.31 -8.94 -9.19
N PRO A 23 26.63 -7.92 -8.64
CA PRO A 23 26.57 -7.71 -7.20
C PRO A 23 25.33 -8.44 -6.64
N PRO A 24 25.37 -9.79 -6.42
CA PRO A 24 24.18 -10.54 -6.03
C PRO A 24 23.58 -10.06 -4.71
N ASP A 25 24.42 -9.61 -3.77
CA ASP A 25 23.96 -9.10 -2.49
C ASP A 25 23.24 -7.75 -2.63
N GLU A 26 23.67 -6.88 -3.55
CA GLU A 26 22.94 -5.65 -3.86
C GLU A 26 21.57 -5.94 -4.47
N PHE A 27 21.46 -6.95 -5.34
CA PHE A 27 20.18 -7.36 -5.91
C PHE A 27 19.26 -8.05 -4.88
N ARG A 28 19.80 -8.83 -3.95
CA ARG A 28 19.04 -9.46 -2.85
C ARG A 28 18.52 -8.42 -1.86
N HIS A 29 19.32 -7.40 -1.60
CA HIS A 29 19.00 -6.33 -0.65
C HIS A 29 18.54 -5.05 -1.34
N ALA A 30 18.09 -5.15 -2.59
CA ALA A 30 17.64 -4.00 -3.35
C ALA A 30 16.47 -3.30 -2.63
N GLU A 31 16.68 -2.02 -2.37
CA GLU A 31 15.75 -1.16 -1.67
C GLU A 31 14.66 -0.66 -2.63
N PRO A 32 13.37 -0.87 -2.31
CA PRO A 32 12.31 -0.35 -3.15
C PRO A 32 12.26 1.17 -3.07
N ASN A 33 12.24 1.81 -4.24
CA ASN A 33 11.80 3.20 -4.35
C ASN A 33 10.29 3.31 -4.11
N GLU A 34 9.78 4.55 -4.04
CA GLU A 34 8.38 4.83 -3.80
C GLU A 34 7.43 4.23 -4.85
N GLY A 35 7.83 4.20 -6.13
CA GLY A 35 7.04 3.58 -7.19
C GLY A 35 6.80 2.08 -6.95
N TYR A 36 7.78 1.34 -6.41
CA TYR A 36 7.58 -0.06 -6.02
C TYR A 36 6.63 -0.21 -4.82
N LEU A 37 6.68 0.72 -3.86
CA LEU A 37 5.73 0.73 -2.73
C LEU A 37 4.31 1.00 -3.23
N ILE A 38 4.13 1.99 -4.11
CA ILE A 38 2.83 2.31 -4.71
C ILE A 38 2.32 1.12 -5.53
N MET A 39 3.16 0.49 -6.34
CA MET A 39 2.81 -0.72 -7.09
C MET A 39 2.31 -1.84 -6.17
N ALA A 40 3.00 -2.08 -5.04
CA ALA A 40 2.57 -3.05 -4.04
C ALA A 40 1.21 -2.70 -3.41
N ALA A 41 0.95 -1.42 -3.15
CA ALA A 41 -0.35 -0.94 -2.69
C ALA A 41 -1.43 -1.13 -3.75
N LEU A 42 -1.19 -0.76 -5.01
CA LEU A 42 -2.13 -0.93 -6.11
C LEU A 42 -2.48 -2.40 -6.39
N LEU A 43 -1.51 -3.32 -6.26
CA LEU A 43 -1.78 -4.76 -6.28
C LEU A 43 -2.67 -5.19 -5.12
N ARG A 44 -2.43 -4.65 -3.91
CA ARG A 44 -3.24 -4.97 -2.73
C ARG A 44 -4.67 -4.43 -2.81
N GLU A 45 -4.83 -3.25 -3.41
CA GLU A 45 -6.11 -2.60 -3.70
C GLU A 45 -6.85 -3.23 -4.89
N GLY A 46 -6.17 -4.08 -5.66
CA GLY A 46 -6.71 -4.72 -6.86
C GLY A 46 -6.84 -3.81 -8.07
N ALA A 47 -6.28 -2.61 -8.03
CA ALA A 47 -6.15 -1.73 -9.19
C ALA A 47 -5.13 -2.27 -10.21
N LEU A 48 -4.16 -3.06 -9.75
CA LEU A 48 -3.30 -3.88 -10.61
C LEU A 48 -3.65 -5.36 -10.42
N ALA A 49 -3.80 -6.07 -11.54
CA ALA A 49 -3.97 -7.52 -11.54
C ALA A 49 -2.60 -8.23 -11.54
N ASP A 50 -1.67 -7.79 -12.38
CA ASP A 50 -0.38 -8.45 -12.56
C ASP A 50 0.73 -7.46 -12.81
N VAL A 51 1.90 -7.75 -12.25
CA VAL A 51 3.16 -7.06 -12.54
C VAL A 51 4.15 -8.10 -13.02
N LEU A 52 4.53 -7.98 -14.29
CA LEU A 52 5.53 -8.85 -14.92
C LEU A 52 6.84 -8.07 -14.95
N THR A 53 7.84 -8.55 -14.23
CA THR A 53 9.15 -7.91 -14.14
C THR A 53 10.20 -8.70 -14.92
N LEU A 54 11.09 -7.94 -15.56
CA LEU A 54 12.30 -8.43 -16.21
C LEU A 54 13.54 -8.22 -15.32
N ASN A 55 13.37 -7.56 -14.17
CA ASN A 55 14.44 -7.31 -13.21
C ASN A 55 14.71 -8.56 -12.38
N PHE A 56 15.99 -8.81 -12.07
CA PHE A 56 16.41 -9.91 -11.22
C PHE A 56 16.38 -9.58 -9.72
N ASP A 57 16.38 -8.28 -9.39
CA ASP A 57 16.48 -7.81 -8.02
C ASP A 57 15.20 -8.06 -7.20
N SER A 58 15.36 -7.96 -5.89
CA SER A 58 14.28 -8.19 -4.93
C SER A 58 13.44 -6.95 -4.62
N ALA A 59 13.64 -5.79 -5.26
CA ALA A 59 13.00 -4.54 -4.84
C ALA A 59 11.47 -4.64 -4.80
N ALA A 60 10.85 -5.21 -5.85
CA ALA A 60 9.40 -5.43 -5.89
C ALA A 60 8.90 -6.35 -4.76
N ARG A 61 9.61 -7.45 -4.47
CA ARG A 61 9.30 -8.36 -3.36
C ARG A 61 9.49 -7.69 -2.00
N THR A 62 10.56 -6.91 -1.84
CA THR A 62 10.84 -6.13 -0.62
C THR A 62 9.72 -5.12 -0.37
N ALA A 63 9.17 -4.48 -1.41
CA ALA A 63 8.00 -3.59 -1.27
C ALA A 63 6.75 -4.32 -0.76
N LEU A 64 6.43 -5.50 -1.30
CA LEU A 64 5.32 -6.33 -0.82
C LEU A 64 5.51 -6.72 0.66
N GLY A 65 6.74 -7.07 1.05
CA GLY A 65 7.10 -7.39 2.43
C GLY A 65 6.95 -6.19 3.37
N ARG A 66 7.43 -5.01 2.97
CA ARG A 66 7.35 -3.76 3.75
C ARG A 66 5.92 -3.32 4.03
N LEU A 67 5.02 -3.49 3.07
CA LEU A 67 3.60 -3.18 3.26
C LEU A 67 2.84 -4.32 3.94
N GLY A 68 3.45 -5.49 4.15
CA GLY A 68 2.79 -6.64 4.77
C GLY A 68 1.71 -7.27 3.88
N VAL A 69 1.80 -7.09 2.56
CA VAL A 69 0.77 -7.51 1.59
C VAL A 69 1.11 -8.82 0.86
N GLY A 70 2.28 -9.41 1.14
CA GLY A 70 2.77 -10.60 0.45
C GLY A 70 1.91 -11.87 0.59
N SER A 71 1.01 -11.95 1.58
CA SER A 71 0.06 -13.08 1.70
C SER A 71 -1.12 -12.99 0.73
N ARG A 72 -1.33 -11.82 0.11
CA ARG A 72 -2.46 -11.54 -0.80
C ARG A 72 -2.03 -11.35 -2.25
N VAL A 73 -0.74 -11.13 -2.48
CA VAL A 73 -0.12 -11.05 -3.80
C VAL A 73 0.75 -12.27 -4.01
N SER A 74 0.44 -13.09 -5.00
CA SER A 74 1.21 -14.30 -5.28
C SER A 74 2.48 -13.94 -6.04
N THR A 75 3.61 -14.54 -5.66
CA THR A 75 4.88 -14.33 -6.36
C THR A 75 5.24 -15.56 -7.17
N VAL A 76 5.35 -15.40 -8.48
CA VAL A 76 5.71 -16.47 -9.43
C VAL A 76 7.13 -16.20 -9.92
N ARG A 77 8.08 -17.02 -9.45
CA ARG A 77 9.51 -16.81 -9.73
C ARG A 77 9.97 -17.56 -10.96
N ARG A 78 9.23 -18.62 -11.32
CA ARG A 78 9.55 -19.55 -12.39
C ARG A 78 8.26 -19.98 -13.07
N PRO A 79 8.29 -20.37 -14.35
CA PRO A 79 7.08 -20.76 -15.04
C PRO A 79 6.51 -22.09 -14.52
N GLU A 80 7.30 -22.89 -13.79
CA GLU A 80 6.82 -24.08 -13.09
C GLU A 80 5.89 -23.75 -11.91
N ASP A 81 5.97 -22.53 -11.38
CA ASP A 81 5.20 -22.06 -10.22
C ASP A 81 3.79 -21.56 -10.61
N TYR A 82 3.35 -21.78 -11.86
CA TYR A 82 2.07 -21.26 -12.37
C TYR A 82 0.84 -21.72 -11.57
N ILE A 83 0.93 -22.85 -10.87
CA ILE A 83 -0.13 -23.35 -9.98
C ILE A 83 -0.36 -22.41 -8.78
N HIS A 84 0.59 -21.52 -8.49
CA HIS A 84 0.52 -20.51 -7.44
C HIS A 84 -0.03 -19.17 -7.94
N LEU A 85 -0.51 -19.08 -9.19
CA LEU A 85 -1.17 -17.87 -9.68
C LEU A 85 -2.42 -17.58 -8.85
N GLY A 86 -2.42 -16.41 -8.21
CA GLY A 86 -3.56 -15.87 -7.50
C GLY A 86 -4.33 -14.83 -8.32
N THR A 87 -5.22 -14.12 -7.65
CA THR A 87 -5.93 -12.98 -8.25
C THR A 87 -4.97 -11.86 -8.63
N HIS A 88 -4.00 -11.57 -7.75
CA HIS A 88 -2.96 -10.56 -7.97
C HIS A 88 -1.58 -11.20 -7.96
N ASN A 89 -0.71 -10.85 -8.92
CA ASN A 89 0.60 -11.50 -9.05
C ASN A 89 1.76 -10.55 -9.31
N LEU A 90 2.91 -10.91 -8.74
CA LEU A 90 4.24 -10.45 -9.15
C LEU A 90 4.95 -11.61 -9.86
N ILE A 91 5.31 -11.44 -11.12
CA ILE A 91 5.84 -12.50 -11.98
C ILE A 91 7.24 -12.11 -12.48
N TYR A 92 8.24 -12.93 -12.14
CA TYR A 92 9.62 -12.74 -12.60
C TYR A 92 9.87 -13.53 -13.88
N LEU A 93 9.71 -12.87 -15.03
CA LEU A 93 9.86 -13.54 -16.33
C LEU A 93 11.29 -14.00 -16.60
N HIS A 94 12.27 -13.25 -16.09
CA HIS A 94 13.69 -13.58 -16.23
C HIS A 94 14.24 -14.38 -15.05
N ARG A 95 13.35 -14.82 -14.15
CA ARG A 95 13.66 -15.28 -12.80
C ARG A 95 14.27 -14.16 -11.95
N ASP A 96 14.61 -14.48 -10.70
CA ASP A 96 15.20 -13.54 -9.76
C ASP A 96 16.54 -14.03 -9.22
N ILE A 97 17.22 -13.18 -8.46
CA ILE A 97 18.59 -13.41 -8.01
C ILE A 97 18.79 -14.59 -7.06
N ASP A 98 17.73 -15.13 -6.43
CA ASP A 98 17.87 -16.38 -5.64
C ASP A 98 17.58 -17.65 -6.47
N SER A 99 17.38 -17.51 -7.77
CA SER A 99 17.34 -18.65 -8.68
C SER A 99 18.74 -19.20 -8.97
N ASP A 100 18.79 -20.43 -9.47
CA ASP A 100 20.04 -21.04 -9.90
C ASP A 100 20.68 -20.19 -11.01
N GLU A 101 21.99 -20.03 -10.97
CA GLU A 101 22.69 -19.03 -11.79
C GLU A 101 22.51 -19.33 -13.28
N ASP A 102 22.68 -20.59 -13.70
CA ASP A 102 22.47 -21.01 -15.08
C ASP A 102 20.99 -21.01 -15.51
N SER A 103 20.06 -20.76 -14.58
CA SER A 103 18.63 -20.65 -14.88
C SER A 103 18.18 -19.22 -15.19
N LEU A 104 18.97 -18.20 -14.84
CA LEU A 104 18.65 -16.79 -15.14
C LEU A 104 18.55 -16.56 -16.66
N ILE A 105 17.56 -15.79 -17.09
CA ILE A 105 17.36 -15.54 -18.53
C ILE A 105 18.13 -14.29 -18.94
N LEU A 106 19.39 -14.46 -19.34
CA LEU A 106 20.28 -13.38 -19.79
C LEU A 106 20.38 -13.27 -21.31
N ARG A 107 19.93 -14.30 -22.05
CA ARG A 107 20.09 -14.44 -23.50
C ARG A 107 18.74 -14.74 -24.18
N ALA A 108 18.61 -14.32 -25.44
CA ALA A 108 17.40 -14.57 -26.24
C ALA A 108 17.12 -16.08 -26.47
N LYS A 109 18.17 -16.92 -26.57
CA LYS A 109 18.02 -18.38 -26.73
C LYS A 109 17.41 -19.04 -25.49
N ASP A 110 17.81 -18.59 -24.31
CA ASP A 110 17.27 -19.11 -23.03
C ASP A 110 15.80 -18.74 -22.88
N LEU A 111 15.47 -17.50 -23.28
CA LEU A 111 14.09 -17.04 -23.35
C LEU A 111 13.26 -17.89 -24.31
N GLU A 112 13.76 -18.23 -25.51
CA GLU A 112 13.00 -19.03 -26.47
C GLU A 112 12.61 -20.40 -25.90
N LYS A 113 13.57 -21.07 -25.23
CA LYS A 113 13.31 -22.35 -24.55
C LYS A 113 12.28 -22.20 -23.44
N ALA A 114 12.52 -21.29 -22.49
CA ALA A 114 11.61 -21.07 -21.36
C ALA A 114 10.21 -20.61 -21.80
N TRP A 115 10.14 -19.82 -22.88
CA TRP A 115 8.89 -19.33 -23.45
C TRP A 115 8.03 -20.45 -24.00
N LYS A 116 8.62 -21.28 -24.89
CA LYS A 116 7.94 -22.44 -25.49
C LYS A 116 7.54 -23.48 -24.46
N GLU A 117 8.35 -23.64 -23.41
CA GLU A 117 8.09 -24.65 -22.39
C GLU A 117 6.84 -24.29 -21.59
N ARG A 118 6.76 -23.07 -21.01
CA ARG A 118 5.66 -22.74 -20.08
C ARG A 118 5.26 -21.27 -19.94
N TRP A 119 6.11 -20.29 -20.24
CA TRP A 119 5.69 -18.88 -20.07
C TRP A 119 4.55 -18.49 -21.00
N GLU A 120 4.49 -19.02 -22.22
CA GLU A 120 3.38 -18.74 -23.15
C GLU A 120 2.02 -19.06 -22.53
N GLN A 121 1.90 -20.19 -21.81
CA GLN A 121 0.67 -20.57 -21.14
C GLN A 121 0.33 -19.64 -19.97
N VAL A 122 1.33 -19.28 -19.15
CA VAL A 122 1.15 -18.34 -18.02
C VAL A 122 0.68 -16.98 -18.51
N ILE A 123 1.34 -16.45 -19.54
CA ILE A 123 1.00 -15.16 -20.14
C ILE A 123 -0.38 -15.22 -20.76
N ALA A 124 -0.70 -16.23 -21.58
CA ALA A 124 -2.01 -16.37 -22.19
C ALA A 124 -3.14 -16.40 -21.14
N GLN A 125 -2.94 -17.12 -20.02
CA GLN A 125 -3.93 -17.19 -18.95
C GLN A 125 -4.20 -15.82 -18.29
N ARG A 126 -3.20 -14.95 -18.17
CA ARG A 126 -3.35 -13.61 -17.57
C ARG A 126 -3.83 -12.58 -18.58
N VAL A 127 -3.27 -12.63 -19.79
CA VAL A 127 -3.55 -11.70 -20.87
C VAL A 127 -4.99 -11.79 -21.36
N LEU A 128 -5.60 -12.98 -21.39
CA LEU A 128 -7.02 -13.13 -21.70
C LEU A 128 -7.95 -12.44 -20.68
N SER A 129 -7.44 -12.05 -19.51
CA SER A 129 -8.22 -11.43 -18.44
C SER A 129 -8.02 -9.91 -18.32
N GLY A 130 -7.03 -9.33 -19.00
CA GLY A 130 -6.66 -7.91 -18.84
C GLY A 130 -7.10 -7.02 -20.01
N PRO A 131 -7.95 -5.99 -19.78
CA PRO A 131 -8.37 -5.07 -20.85
C PRO A 131 -7.29 -4.03 -21.23
N VAL A 132 -6.27 -3.86 -20.39
CA VAL A 132 -5.18 -2.89 -20.56
C VAL A 132 -3.85 -3.54 -20.18
N THR A 133 -2.83 -3.38 -21.02
CA THR A 133 -1.43 -3.73 -20.70
C THR A 133 -0.55 -2.51 -20.85
N VAL A 134 0.37 -2.32 -19.90
CA VAL A 134 1.31 -1.20 -19.91
C VAL A 134 2.72 -1.72 -19.81
N PHE A 135 3.57 -1.33 -20.76
CA PHE A 135 5.01 -1.58 -20.72
C PHE A 135 5.70 -0.36 -20.12
N VAL A 136 6.42 -0.52 -19.00
CA VAL A 136 7.05 0.60 -18.30
C VAL A 136 8.52 0.33 -18.06
N GLY A 137 9.37 1.33 -18.29
CA GLY A 137 10.77 1.31 -17.83
C GLY A 137 11.66 0.25 -18.48
N ILE A 138 11.28 -0.27 -19.65
CA ILE A 138 12.07 -1.30 -20.35
C ILE A 138 13.39 -0.72 -20.83
N GLY A 139 13.39 0.53 -21.36
CA GLY A 139 14.50 1.49 -21.50
C GLY A 139 15.83 1.04 -22.12
N SER A 140 15.99 -0.25 -22.41
CA SER A 140 17.24 -0.91 -22.70
C SER A 140 17.13 -1.62 -24.04
N PRO A 141 18.11 -1.42 -24.94
CA PRO A 141 18.13 -2.08 -26.24
C PRO A 141 18.58 -3.54 -26.15
N ALA A 142 18.66 -4.13 -24.94
CA ALA A 142 19.07 -5.52 -24.79
C ALA A 142 18.06 -6.45 -25.49
N SER A 143 18.55 -7.25 -26.43
CA SER A 143 17.71 -8.10 -27.29
C SER A 143 16.75 -8.99 -26.51
N VAL A 144 17.17 -9.56 -25.38
CA VAL A 144 16.33 -10.42 -24.53
C VAL A 144 15.12 -9.68 -23.94
N LEU A 145 15.25 -8.39 -23.63
CA LEU A 145 14.15 -7.57 -23.10
C LEU A 145 13.16 -7.24 -24.22
N ILE A 146 13.67 -6.80 -25.38
CA ILE A 146 12.84 -6.52 -26.57
C ILE A 146 12.10 -7.79 -27.01
N ASP A 147 12.78 -8.93 -27.09
CA ASP A 147 12.17 -10.19 -27.50
C ASP A 147 11.10 -10.67 -26.51
N THR A 148 11.32 -10.48 -25.20
CA THR A 148 10.29 -10.77 -24.18
C THR A 148 9.05 -9.90 -24.40
N THR A 149 9.27 -8.60 -24.63
CA THR A 149 8.20 -7.62 -24.84
C THR A 149 7.40 -7.92 -26.10
N ARG A 150 8.06 -8.25 -27.22
CA ARG A 150 7.38 -8.65 -28.46
C ARG A 150 6.55 -9.91 -28.28
N ARG A 151 7.04 -10.89 -27.51
CA ARG A 151 6.31 -12.13 -27.24
C ARG A 151 5.08 -11.91 -26.37
N ILE A 152 5.18 -11.05 -25.35
CA ILE A 152 4.00 -10.61 -24.57
C ILE A 152 3.01 -9.91 -25.50
N LEU A 153 3.46 -8.95 -26.31
CA LEU A 153 2.60 -8.22 -27.24
C LEU A 153 1.90 -9.16 -28.23
N ALA A 154 2.60 -10.18 -28.74
CA ALA A 154 2.01 -11.17 -29.63
C ALA A 154 0.97 -12.07 -28.95
N ALA A 155 1.05 -12.24 -27.63
CA ALA A 155 0.08 -12.99 -26.84
C ALA A 155 -1.14 -12.14 -26.44
N ILE A 156 -1.03 -10.80 -26.48
CA ILE A 156 -2.11 -9.86 -26.16
C ILE A 156 -3.24 -9.91 -27.19
N ASP A 157 -4.47 -9.95 -26.69
CA ASP A 157 -5.66 -9.83 -27.52
C ASP A 157 -5.58 -8.53 -28.33
N LYS A 158 -5.86 -8.61 -29.63
CA LYS A 158 -5.84 -7.45 -30.54
C LYS A 158 -6.84 -6.36 -30.14
N GLN A 159 -7.81 -6.68 -29.28
CA GLN A 159 -8.76 -5.70 -28.73
C GLN A 159 -8.29 -5.02 -27.45
N ALA A 160 -7.22 -5.52 -26.81
CA ALA A 160 -6.70 -4.91 -25.58
C ALA A 160 -5.98 -3.59 -25.86
N ASN A 161 -6.08 -2.65 -24.92
CA ASN A 161 -5.35 -1.40 -25.02
C ASN A 161 -3.91 -1.62 -24.54
N VAL A 162 -2.94 -1.24 -25.35
CA VAL A 162 -1.51 -1.38 -25.03
C VAL A 162 -0.89 0.00 -24.98
N TYR A 163 -0.19 0.29 -23.89
CA TYR A 163 0.54 1.55 -23.69
C TYR A 163 2.02 1.31 -23.41
N VAL A 164 2.85 2.27 -23.80
CA VAL A 164 4.27 2.32 -23.41
C VAL A 164 4.51 3.57 -22.57
N VAL A 165 5.17 3.39 -21.44
CA VAL A 165 5.56 4.46 -20.52
C VAL A 165 7.07 4.44 -20.36
N ASP A 166 7.71 5.53 -20.73
CA ASP A 166 9.16 5.65 -20.74
C ASP A 166 9.52 7.14 -20.58
N PRO A 167 10.51 7.49 -19.73
CA PRO A 167 10.89 8.89 -19.52
C PRO A 167 11.52 9.54 -20.76
N ILE A 168 11.93 8.75 -21.76
CA ILE A 168 12.51 9.24 -23.01
C ILE A 168 11.38 9.70 -23.94
N ALA A 169 11.64 10.69 -24.81
CA ALA A 169 10.65 11.12 -25.81
C ALA A 169 10.31 9.97 -26.79
N HIS A 170 9.05 9.92 -27.25
CA HIS A 170 8.55 8.86 -28.15
C HIS A 170 9.45 8.57 -29.35
N GLY A 171 9.94 9.62 -30.03
CA GLY A 171 10.80 9.48 -31.22
C GLY A 171 12.19 8.91 -30.94
N ASP A 172 12.65 8.95 -29.69
CA ASP A 172 13.95 8.47 -29.26
C ASP A 172 13.87 7.12 -28.52
N SER A 173 12.67 6.63 -28.21
CA SER A 173 12.48 5.35 -27.53
C SER A 173 12.62 4.18 -28.50
N VAL A 174 13.69 3.40 -28.29
CA VAL A 174 13.94 2.14 -29.02
C VAL A 174 12.78 1.18 -28.81
N VAL A 175 12.24 1.09 -27.59
CA VAL A 175 11.12 0.20 -27.27
C VAL A 175 9.86 0.62 -28.03
N ALA A 176 9.52 1.92 -28.03
CA ALA A 176 8.35 2.40 -28.77
C ALA A 176 8.46 2.09 -30.28
N THR A 177 9.65 2.28 -30.85
CA THR A 177 9.93 1.94 -32.25
C THR A 177 9.76 0.45 -32.51
N GLU A 178 10.37 -0.41 -31.68
CA GLU A 178 10.34 -1.86 -31.85
C GLU A 178 8.95 -2.48 -31.66
N LEU A 179 8.11 -1.86 -30.82
CA LEU A 179 6.72 -2.27 -30.61
C LEU A 179 5.74 -1.60 -31.58
N ASN A 180 6.22 -0.74 -32.49
CA ASN A 180 5.38 0.08 -33.38
C ASN A 180 4.29 0.85 -32.60
N THR A 181 4.64 1.41 -31.44
CA THR A 181 3.69 2.08 -30.56
C THR A 181 3.33 3.45 -31.14
N PRO A 182 2.04 3.75 -31.42
CA PRO A 182 1.61 5.08 -31.85
C PRO A 182 1.84 6.13 -30.76
N SER A 183 2.14 7.37 -31.13
CA SER A 183 2.40 8.44 -30.14
C SER A 183 1.24 8.71 -29.18
N LYS A 184 -0.01 8.40 -29.58
CA LYS A 184 -1.20 8.51 -28.72
C LYS A 184 -1.26 7.46 -27.59
N ASP A 185 -0.54 6.35 -27.77
CA ASP A 185 -0.48 5.22 -26.83
C ASP A 185 0.85 5.24 -26.04
N TYR A 186 1.58 6.36 -26.12
CA TYR A 186 2.86 6.57 -25.45
C TYR A 186 2.75 7.65 -24.38
N VAL A 187 3.29 7.38 -23.19
CA VAL A 187 3.31 8.31 -22.07
C VAL A 187 4.75 8.61 -21.67
N CYS A 188 5.16 9.86 -21.86
CA CYS A 188 6.53 10.31 -21.61
C CYS A 188 6.73 10.73 -20.14
N ILE A 189 6.79 9.77 -19.22
CA ILE A 189 7.01 10.01 -17.77
C ILE A 189 7.84 8.88 -17.14
N GLY A 190 8.42 9.14 -15.98
CA GLY A 190 9.16 8.13 -15.21
C GLY A 190 8.26 7.10 -14.52
N TRP A 191 8.84 5.97 -14.12
CA TRP A 191 8.15 4.89 -13.39
C TRP A 191 7.46 5.38 -12.10
N GLY A 192 8.16 6.18 -11.29
CA GLY A 192 7.62 6.70 -10.02
C GLY A 192 6.40 7.59 -10.27
N ASP A 193 6.54 8.57 -11.17
CA ASP A 193 5.47 9.50 -11.51
C ASP A 193 4.26 8.79 -12.14
N PHE A 194 4.50 7.76 -12.95
CA PHE A 194 3.43 6.94 -13.51
C PHE A 194 2.64 6.19 -12.43
N MET A 195 3.34 5.57 -11.48
CA MET A 195 2.71 4.87 -10.36
C MET A 195 1.91 5.85 -9.49
N GLU A 196 2.45 7.04 -9.23
CA GLU A 196 1.75 8.09 -8.49
C GLU A 196 0.48 8.55 -9.23
N ALA A 197 0.55 8.78 -10.54
CA ALA A 197 -0.61 9.18 -11.34
C ALA A 197 -1.73 8.11 -11.34
N LEU A 198 -1.37 6.82 -11.42
CA LEU A 198 -2.33 5.72 -11.27
C LEU A 198 -2.95 5.70 -9.87
N ALA A 199 -2.13 5.86 -8.84
CA ALA A 199 -2.58 5.88 -7.46
C ALA A 199 -3.51 7.07 -7.15
N GLN A 200 -3.21 8.25 -7.67
CA GLN A 200 -4.04 9.44 -7.51
C GLN A 200 -5.46 9.20 -8.01
N ARG A 201 -5.62 8.50 -9.14
CA ARG A 201 -6.94 8.19 -9.69
C ARG A 201 -7.75 7.30 -8.75
N LEU A 202 -7.13 6.27 -8.16
CA LEU A 202 -7.76 5.38 -7.18
C LEU A 202 -8.08 6.10 -5.87
N VAL A 203 -7.15 6.93 -5.39
CA VAL A 203 -7.34 7.73 -4.17
C VAL A 203 -8.54 8.67 -4.30
N GLU A 204 -8.81 9.20 -5.49
CA GLU A 204 -10.01 10.00 -5.73
C GLU A 204 -11.30 9.18 -5.61
N GLU A 205 -11.29 7.89 -6.00
CA GLU A 205 -12.42 6.97 -5.77
C GLU A 205 -12.58 6.66 -4.28
N HIS A 206 -11.46 6.53 -3.56
CA HIS A 206 -11.47 6.39 -2.10
C HIS A 206 -12.09 7.61 -1.43
N ARG A 207 -11.65 8.81 -1.80
CA ARG A 207 -12.20 10.08 -1.32
C ARG A 207 -13.72 10.14 -1.50
N ALA A 208 -14.20 9.86 -2.72
CA ALA A 208 -15.61 9.87 -3.05
C ALA A 208 -16.40 8.83 -2.24
N SER A 209 -15.85 7.62 -2.07
CA SER A 209 -16.48 6.54 -1.30
C SER A 209 -16.57 6.86 0.20
N ILE A 210 -15.50 7.42 0.78
CA ILE A 210 -15.47 7.84 2.19
C ILE A 210 -16.47 8.97 2.42
N GLN A 211 -16.50 9.97 1.54
CA GLN A 211 -17.46 11.08 1.61
C GLN A 211 -18.90 10.56 1.54
N HIS A 212 -19.19 9.68 0.59
CA HIS A 212 -20.51 9.07 0.45
C HIS A 212 -20.93 8.31 1.71
N GLU A 213 -20.04 7.50 2.30
CA GLU A 213 -20.34 6.77 3.52
C GLU A 213 -20.57 7.71 4.71
N CYS A 214 -19.80 8.80 4.82
CA CYS A 214 -20.02 9.82 5.86
C CYS A 214 -21.39 10.50 5.71
N ASP A 215 -21.80 10.82 4.49
CA ASP A 215 -23.12 11.41 4.20
C ASP A 215 -24.25 10.44 4.58
N GLU A 216 -24.13 9.16 4.23
CA GLU A 216 -25.11 8.12 4.58
C GLU A 216 -25.20 7.90 6.09
N LEU A 217 -24.06 7.84 6.79
CA LEU A 217 -24.02 7.75 8.25
C LEU A 217 -24.68 8.95 8.92
N THR A 218 -24.42 10.16 8.43
CA THR A 218 -25.00 11.39 8.98
C THR A 218 -26.53 11.41 8.83
N LYS A 219 -27.04 10.98 7.67
CA LYS A 219 -28.48 10.81 7.43
C LYS A 219 -29.10 9.78 8.38
N GLN A 220 -28.45 8.62 8.55
CA GLN A 220 -28.96 7.56 9.43
C GLN A 220 -29.01 7.97 10.90
N LEU A 221 -28.05 8.78 11.34
CA LEU A 221 -27.99 9.30 12.72
C LEU A 221 -28.92 10.50 12.96
N GLY A 222 -29.62 11.00 11.94
CA GLY A 222 -30.48 12.18 12.05
C GLY A 222 -29.71 13.46 12.43
N GLN A 223 -28.41 13.49 12.16
CA GLN A 223 -27.55 14.61 12.50
C GLN A 223 -27.62 15.69 11.41
N LYS A 224 -27.36 16.94 11.77
CA LYS A 224 -27.21 18.02 10.80
C LYS A 224 -26.03 17.65 9.89
N ASN A 225 -26.20 17.74 8.56
CA ASN A 225 -25.17 17.39 7.58
C ASN A 225 -23.82 18.00 7.98
N GLU A 226 -22.91 17.15 8.46
CA GLU A 226 -21.52 17.49 8.71
C GLU A 226 -20.84 17.57 7.34
N ASP A 227 -20.33 18.75 6.97
CA ASP A 227 -19.55 18.88 5.74
C ASP A 227 -18.15 18.29 5.95
N VAL A 228 -17.95 17.09 5.42
CA VAL A 228 -16.66 16.36 5.45
C VAL A 228 -15.82 16.59 4.20
N THR A 229 -16.25 17.43 3.26
CA THR A 229 -15.61 17.57 1.93
C THR A 229 -14.13 17.91 2.05
N GLU A 230 -13.79 18.93 2.84
CA GLU A 230 -12.41 19.38 3.05
C GLU A 230 -11.57 18.37 3.86
N LEU A 231 -12.20 17.64 4.79
CA LEU A 231 -11.52 16.60 5.55
C LEU A 231 -11.18 15.40 4.66
N CYS A 232 -12.11 14.97 3.81
CA CYS A 232 -11.88 13.90 2.83
C CYS A 232 -10.83 14.32 1.79
N ARG A 233 -10.82 15.58 1.37
CA ARG A 233 -9.78 16.13 0.49
C ARG A 233 -8.39 15.99 1.13
N ARG A 234 -8.22 16.40 2.39
CA ARG A 234 -6.96 16.23 3.15
C ARG A 234 -6.55 14.77 3.33
N LEU A 235 -7.51 13.85 3.52
CA LEU A 235 -7.24 12.42 3.56
C LEU A 235 -6.72 11.90 2.20
N ALA A 236 -7.27 12.41 1.09
CA ALA A 236 -6.82 12.07 -0.26
C ALA A 236 -5.42 12.60 -0.55
N GLU A 237 -5.07 13.79 -0.06
CA GLU A 237 -3.72 14.38 -0.19
C GLU A 237 -2.61 13.56 0.48
N LEU A 238 -2.95 12.61 1.36
CA LEU A 238 -1.98 11.67 1.92
C LEU A 238 -1.42 10.72 0.86
N GLY A 239 -2.14 10.50 -0.24
CA GLY A 239 -1.79 9.47 -1.23
C GLY A 239 -2.09 8.05 -0.73
N ILE A 240 -1.96 7.08 -1.64
CA ILE A 240 -2.45 5.72 -1.42
C ILE A 240 -1.73 4.99 -0.28
N LEU A 241 -0.42 5.21 -0.15
CA LEU A 241 0.42 4.55 0.85
C LEU A 241 0.04 4.97 2.26
N ARG A 242 0.03 6.29 2.49
CA ARG A 242 -0.20 6.88 3.79
C ARG A 242 -1.67 6.70 4.22
N LEU A 243 -2.61 6.80 3.28
CA LEU A 243 -4.02 6.53 3.54
C LEU A 243 -4.27 5.07 3.94
N GLY A 244 -3.65 4.10 3.27
CA GLY A 244 -3.79 2.69 3.64
C GLY A 244 -3.13 2.33 4.97
N LYS A 245 -2.02 2.96 5.33
CA LYS A 245 -1.41 2.86 6.68
C LYS A 245 -2.32 3.48 7.74
N LEU A 246 -2.88 4.66 7.48
CA LEU A 246 -3.84 5.32 8.36
C LEU A 246 -5.04 4.42 8.63
N ARG A 247 -5.63 3.80 7.60
CA ARG A 247 -6.72 2.82 7.76
C ARG A 247 -6.31 1.64 8.62
N ALA A 248 -5.14 1.04 8.36
CA ALA A 248 -4.64 -0.09 9.13
C ALA A 248 -4.47 0.26 10.62
N ALA A 249 -3.92 1.44 10.88
CA ALA A 249 -3.78 1.96 12.24
C ALA A 249 -5.16 2.20 12.87
N TRP A 250 -6.08 2.88 12.20
CA TRP A 250 -7.40 3.21 12.74
C TRP A 250 -8.28 1.99 12.98
N LEU A 251 -8.24 0.97 12.13
CA LEU A 251 -9.11 -0.20 12.24
C LEU A 251 -8.53 -1.35 13.08
N ALA A 252 -7.31 -1.18 13.61
CA ALA A 252 -6.69 -2.11 14.56
C ALA A 252 -6.57 -3.57 14.07
N GLU A 253 -6.36 -3.76 12.77
CA GLU A 253 -6.23 -5.09 12.15
C GLU A 253 -4.83 -5.73 12.30
N GLY A 254 -3.86 -5.01 12.89
CA GLY A 254 -2.49 -5.51 13.10
C GLY A 254 -1.65 -5.64 11.82
N SER A 255 -2.17 -5.24 10.66
CA SER A 255 -1.40 -5.10 9.43
C SER A 255 -0.73 -3.71 9.34
N SER A 256 0.32 -3.61 8.54
CA SER A 256 0.99 -2.33 8.22
C SER A 256 0.26 -1.53 7.14
N TYR A 257 -0.62 -2.17 6.37
CA TYR A 257 -1.38 -1.55 5.28
C TYR A 257 -2.73 -2.25 5.13
N LEU A 258 -3.79 -1.47 4.92
CA LEU A 258 -5.14 -1.98 4.72
C LEU A 258 -5.76 -1.33 3.47
N PRO A 259 -6.24 -2.12 2.48
CA PRO A 259 -6.91 -1.60 1.29
C PRO A 259 -8.27 -1.00 1.62
N GLN A 260 -8.90 -0.34 0.64
CA GLN A 260 -10.29 0.08 0.80
C GLN A 260 -11.21 -1.11 0.56
N GLU A 261 -11.92 -1.52 1.61
CA GLU A 261 -12.97 -2.54 1.50
C GLU A 261 -14.34 -1.89 1.69
N SER A 262 -15.33 -2.29 0.89
CA SER A 262 -16.71 -1.84 1.05
C SER A 262 -17.38 -2.48 2.28
N GLY A 263 -18.50 -1.90 2.73
CA GLY A 263 -19.29 -2.45 3.82
C GLY A 263 -18.77 -2.01 5.19
N THR A 264 -18.66 -2.96 6.14
CA THR A 264 -18.38 -2.66 7.54
C THR A 264 -17.05 -1.89 7.76
N PRO A 265 -15.92 -2.25 7.13
CA PRO A 265 -14.66 -1.51 7.33
C PRO A 265 -14.76 -0.04 6.90
N LEU A 266 -15.32 0.24 5.71
CA LEU A 266 -15.53 1.61 5.23
C LEU A 266 -16.47 2.39 6.15
N ARG A 267 -17.55 1.76 6.63
CA ARG A 267 -18.49 2.36 7.58
C ARG A 267 -17.84 2.72 8.91
N LEU A 268 -16.99 1.85 9.46
CA LEU A 268 -16.24 2.13 10.68
C LEU A 268 -15.25 3.27 10.47
N PHE A 269 -14.53 3.26 9.35
CA PHE A 269 -13.60 4.33 9.00
C PHE A 269 -14.33 5.67 8.83
N GLY A 270 -15.44 5.70 8.10
CA GLY A 270 -16.30 6.89 7.95
C GLY A 270 -16.82 7.42 9.28
N SER A 271 -17.20 6.53 10.21
CA SER A 271 -17.59 6.93 11.56
C SER A 271 -16.46 7.64 12.32
N LEU A 272 -15.21 7.19 12.18
CA LEU A 272 -14.04 7.86 12.77
C LEU A 272 -13.77 9.21 12.12
N VAL A 273 -13.89 9.29 10.79
CA VAL A 273 -13.77 10.56 10.04
C VAL A 273 -14.80 11.58 10.52
N LEU A 274 -16.06 11.18 10.71
CA LEU A 274 -17.10 12.03 11.30
C LEU A 274 -16.76 12.47 12.74
N GLY A 275 -16.15 11.59 13.53
CA GLY A 275 -15.67 11.93 14.87
C GLY A 275 -14.61 13.03 14.84
N VAL A 276 -13.59 12.88 14.00
CA VAL A 276 -12.56 13.89 13.78
C VAL A 276 -13.17 15.21 13.30
N ARG A 277 -14.12 15.14 12.36
CA ARG A 277 -14.81 16.34 11.85
C ARG A 277 -15.58 17.07 12.95
N ALA A 278 -16.27 16.34 13.82
CA ALA A 278 -17.01 16.92 14.94
C ALA A 278 -16.06 17.66 15.90
N VAL A 279 -14.90 17.07 16.20
CA VAL A 279 -13.86 17.75 17.01
C VAL A 279 -13.40 19.04 16.35
N GLU A 280 -13.10 19.03 15.03
CA GLU A 280 -12.70 20.25 14.32
C GLU A 280 -13.79 21.34 14.38
N ARG A 281 -15.05 20.95 14.15
CA ARG A 281 -16.17 21.90 14.12
C ARG A 281 -16.40 22.55 15.48
N ILE A 282 -16.36 21.78 16.55
CA ILE A 282 -16.73 22.25 17.88
C ILE A 282 -15.57 23.00 18.53
N SER A 283 -14.35 22.47 18.44
CA SER A 283 -13.18 23.08 19.06
C SER A 283 -12.53 24.19 18.24
N GLY A 284 -12.84 24.30 16.94
CA GLY A 284 -12.18 25.24 16.02
C GLY A 284 -10.74 24.84 15.64
N HIS A 285 -10.24 23.69 16.10
CA HIS A 285 -8.92 23.18 15.73
C HIS A 285 -8.95 22.52 14.35
N GLN A 286 -7.84 22.57 13.63
CA GLN A 286 -7.67 21.88 12.35
C GLN A 286 -6.94 20.55 12.55
N ALA A 287 -7.49 19.47 12.01
CA ALA A 287 -6.92 18.14 12.02
C ALA A 287 -5.85 17.96 10.92
N THR A 288 -4.72 17.38 11.28
CA THR A 288 -3.68 16.89 10.36
C THR A 288 -3.44 15.41 10.63
N PHE A 289 -3.32 14.62 9.57
CA PHE A 289 -3.27 13.16 9.67
C PHE A 289 -1.83 12.63 9.59
N GLY A 290 -1.44 11.84 10.58
CA GLY A 290 -0.21 11.07 10.57
C GLY A 290 -0.44 9.61 10.17
N GLU A 291 0.55 8.99 9.51
CA GLU A 291 0.49 7.57 9.11
C GLU A 291 0.41 6.59 10.29
N GLU A 292 0.80 7.04 11.48
CA GLU A 292 0.85 6.22 12.69
C GLU A 292 -0.51 6.09 13.40
N GLY A 293 -1.59 6.57 12.79
CA GLY A 293 -2.93 6.56 13.39
C GLY A 293 -3.18 7.67 14.39
N VAL A 294 -2.32 8.70 14.41
CA VAL A 294 -2.46 9.90 15.24
C VAL A 294 -3.02 11.03 14.39
N VAL A 295 -3.98 11.75 14.96
CA VAL A 295 -4.48 13.02 14.43
C VAL A 295 -3.94 14.16 15.28
N GLU A 296 -3.28 15.12 14.65
CA GLU A 296 -2.85 16.35 15.30
C GLU A 296 -3.91 17.41 15.09
N PHE A 297 -4.50 17.90 16.18
CA PHE A 297 -5.41 19.04 16.17
C PHE A 297 -4.62 20.30 16.53
N SER A 298 -4.57 21.26 15.62
CA SER A 298 -3.83 22.51 15.82
C SER A 298 -4.75 23.73 15.79
N GLN A 299 -4.54 24.66 16.71
CA GLN A 299 -5.10 26.01 16.69
C GLN A 299 -4.00 26.99 17.14
N ASP A 300 -3.64 27.93 16.27
CA ASP A 300 -2.55 28.88 16.48
C ASP A 300 -1.20 28.20 16.83
N THR A 301 -0.85 28.13 18.11
CA THR A 301 0.39 27.52 18.63
C THR A 301 0.14 26.26 19.45
N HIS A 302 -1.12 25.93 19.71
CA HIS A 302 -1.51 24.75 20.48
C HIS A 302 -1.67 23.56 19.55
N ILE A 303 -1.00 22.44 19.87
CA ILE A 303 -1.08 21.19 19.11
C ILE A 303 -1.40 20.07 20.08
N THR A 304 -2.54 19.41 19.87
CA THR A 304 -2.96 18.25 20.64
C THR A 304 -2.95 17.01 19.75
N ARG A 305 -2.28 15.96 20.21
CA ARG A 305 -2.19 14.68 19.50
C ARG A 305 -3.20 13.70 20.05
N VAL A 306 -4.03 13.15 19.17
CA VAL A 306 -5.11 12.22 19.52
C VAL A 306 -4.92 10.91 18.78
N ILE A 307 -4.89 9.80 19.52
CA ILE A 307 -4.91 8.46 18.91
C ILE A 307 -6.33 8.18 18.43
N VAL A 308 -6.53 7.81 17.17
CA VAL A 308 -7.84 7.46 16.64
C VAL A 308 -7.89 5.96 16.33
N CYS A 309 -8.90 5.27 16.84
CA CYS A 309 -9.04 3.83 16.61
C CYS A 309 -10.49 3.32 16.68
N SER A 310 -10.72 2.15 16.10
CA SER A 310 -11.98 1.41 16.11
C SER A 310 -11.80 0.06 16.80
N GLY A 311 -12.79 -0.31 17.62
CA GLY A 311 -12.92 -1.65 18.21
C GLY A 311 -13.58 -2.67 17.29
N GLY A 312 -13.91 -2.30 16.05
CA GLY A 312 -14.50 -3.21 15.07
C GLY A 312 -15.92 -3.68 15.36
N GLY A 313 -16.54 -3.20 16.43
CA GLY A 313 -17.84 -3.65 16.95
C GLY A 313 -17.79 -4.93 17.78
N TRP A 314 -16.59 -5.48 18.03
CA TRP A 314 -16.41 -6.76 18.72
C TRP A 314 -15.36 -6.71 19.83
N MET A 315 -14.49 -5.69 19.87
CA MET A 315 -13.58 -5.50 20.98
C MET A 315 -14.35 -5.00 22.20
N THR A 316 -14.01 -5.56 23.37
CA THR A 316 -14.44 -5.06 24.68
C THR A 316 -13.58 -3.88 25.12
N ASP A 317 -14.07 -3.09 26.07
CA ASP A 317 -13.33 -1.96 26.66
C ASP A 317 -11.93 -2.36 27.16
N ALA A 318 -11.82 -3.48 27.89
CA ALA A 318 -10.53 -3.95 28.41
C ALA A 318 -9.53 -4.32 27.30
N ARG A 319 -10.01 -4.91 26.19
CA ARG A 319 -9.16 -5.24 25.05
C ARG A 319 -8.73 -3.97 24.32
N MET A 320 -9.63 -3.00 24.17
CA MET A 320 -9.34 -1.71 23.58
C MET A 320 -8.29 -0.94 24.40
N GLU A 321 -8.43 -0.89 25.72
CA GLU A 321 -7.47 -0.23 26.62
C GLU A 321 -6.07 -0.87 26.49
N THR A 322 -6.00 -2.20 26.42
CA THR A 322 -4.73 -2.92 26.23
C THR A 322 -4.08 -2.57 24.89
N GLU A 323 -4.86 -2.52 23.81
CA GLU A 323 -4.37 -2.15 22.48
C GLU A 323 -3.88 -0.70 22.43
N LEU A 324 -4.63 0.21 23.04
CA LEU A 324 -4.26 1.61 23.17
C LEU A 324 -2.97 1.81 23.97
N LYS A 325 -2.78 1.09 25.08
CA LYS A 325 -1.53 1.12 25.87
C LYS A 325 -0.32 0.67 25.04
N LYS A 326 -0.45 -0.43 24.30
CA LYS A 326 0.61 -0.92 23.39
C LYS A 326 0.98 0.12 22.34
N ARG A 327 -0.03 0.75 21.73
CA ARG A 327 0.16 1.81 20.73
C ARG A 327 0.82 3.05 21.32
N GLN A 328 0.35 3.50 22.49
CA GLN A 328 0.92 4.64 23.18
C GLN A 328 2.40 4.40 23.50
N GLN A 329 2.76 3.18 23.94
CA GLN A 329 4.16 2.81 24.17
C GLN A 329 4.99 2.85 22.88
N ALA A 330 4.48 2.28 21.79
CA ALA A 330 5.15 2.30 20.49
C ALA A 330 5.38 3.73 19.97
N LEU A 331 4.38 4.61 20.12
CA LEU A 331 4.45 6.03 19.77
C LEU A 331 5.46 6.79 20.64
N ARG A 332 5.49 6.54 21.96
CA ARG A 332 6.46 7.13 22.89
C ARG A 332 7.89 6.81 22.49
N HIS A 333 8.17 5.57 22.07
CA HIS A 333 9.50 5.18 21.55
C HIS A 333 9.92 5.96 20.30
N ARG A 334 8.96 6.53 19.55
CA ARG A 334 9.19 7.38 18.37
C ARG A 334 9.15 8.87 18.69
N GLY A 335 9.08 9.24 19.98
CA GLY A 335 9.00 10.64 20.42
C GLY A 335 7.61 11.27 20.27
N ILE A 336 6.57 10.48 20.00
CA ILE A 336 5.19 10.96 19.85
C ILE A 336 4.45 10.72 21.17
N THR A 337 4.07 11.79 21.86
CA THR A 337 3.25 11.72 23.07
C THR A 337 1.81 12.11 22.78
N SER A 338 0.87 11.25 23.19
CA SER A 338 -0.56 11.54 23.17
C SER A 338 -1.16 11.18 24.53
N ALA A 339 -1.99 12.08 25.05
CA ALA A 339 -2.72 11.90 26.31
C ALA A 339 -4.19 11.50 26.09
N VAL A 340 -4.65 11.47 24.83
CA VAL A 340 -6.06 11.33 24.47
C VAL A 340 -6.25 10.32 23.35
N ALA A 341 -7.28 9.47 23.46
CA ALA A 341 -7.73 8.60 22.38
C ALA A 341 -9.21 8.83 22.06
N LEU A 342 -9.53 8.82 20.76
CA LEU A 342 -10.88 8.84 20.22
C LEU A 342 -11.22 7.46 19.67
N VAL A 343 -12.26 6.83 20.21
CA VAL A 343 -12.55 5.42 19.98
C VAL A 343 -13.95 5.20 19.41
N GLY A 344 -14.07 4.45 18.30
CA GLY A 344 -15.34 4.02 17.72
C GLY A 344 -15.59 2.52 17.89
N GLY A 345 -16.85 2.09 17.82
CA GLY A 345 -17.22 0.68 17.65
C GLY A 345 -16.70 -0.27 18.73
N VAL A 346 -16.79 0.11 20.00
CA VAL A 346 -16.49 -0.78 21.14
C VAL A 346 -17.80 -1.39 21.63
N ASP A 347 -17.79 -2.69 21.92
CA ASP A 347 -18.94 -3.36 22.55
C ASP A 347 -18.94 -3.00 24.04
N SER A 348 -19.85 -2.09 24.41
CA SER A 348 -20.03 -1.60 25.79
C SER A 348 -20.99 -2.47 26.60
N SER A 349 -21.27 -3.70 26.18
CA SER A 349 -21.96 -4.68 27.02
C SER A 349 -21.18 -4.81 28.34
N ALA A 350 -21.79 -4.31 29.42
CA ALA A 350 -21.16 -4.00 30.70
C ALA A 350 -20.23 -5.12 31.17
N SER A 351 -18.95 -4.99 30.84
CA SER A 351 -17.89 -5.83 31.37
C SER A 351 -17.74 -5.42 32.83
N ILE A 352 -18.13 -6.30 33.74
CA ILE A 352 -17.67 -6.28 35.12
C ILE A 352 -16.14 -6.30 35.04
N ALA A 353 -15.52 -5.12 35.11
CA ALA A 353 -14.08 -5.00 35.21
C ALA A 353 -13.67 -5.77 36.47
N ALA A 354 -12.83 -6.79 36.31
CA ALA A 354 -12.11 -7.33 37.45
C ALA A 354 -11.32 -6.17 38.09
N PRO A 355 -11.27 -6.07 39.43
CA PRO A 355 -10.53 -5.00 40.08
C PRO A 355 -9.09 -4.96 39.54
N SER A 356 -8.63 -3.79 39.11
CA SER A 356 -7.25 -3.56 38.72
C SER A 356 -6.38 -3.74 39.96
N ASP A 357 -5.65 -4.86 40.02
CA ASP A 357 -4.59 -5.22 40.96
C ASP A 357 -4.82 -5.00 42.47
N ILE A 358 -4.60 -6.07 43.25
CA ILE A 358 -4.52 -6.05 44.72
C ILE A 358 -3.11 -5.58 45.20
N VAL A 359 -2.22 -5.16 44.30
CA VAL A 359 -0.85 -4.75 44.68
C VAL A 359 -0.41 -3.48 43.94
N ALA A 360 -0.04 -2.49 44.75
CA ALA A 360 0.69 -1.25 44.48
C ALA A 360 -0.14 0.01 44.14
N ASP A 361 -0.22 0.90 45.15
CA ASP A 361 -0.46 2.34 44.99
C ASP A 361 0.45 2.91 43.90
N THR A 362 -0.11 3.23 42.74
CA THR A 362 0.54 4.08 41.75
C THR A 362 0.32 5.54 42.15
N ASP A 363 1.42 6.23 42.43
CA ASP A 363 1.43 7.66 42.75
C ASP A 363 0.96 8.48 41.52
N PRO A 364 -0.15 9.22 41.62
CA PRO A 364 -0.65 10.06 40.53
C PRO A 364 0.28 11.25 40.17
N TYR A 365 1.39 11.43 40.89
CA TYR A 365 2.40 12.48 40.66
C TYR A 365 3.76 11.96 40.18
N ASP A 366 3.85 10.75 39.62
CA ASP A 366 5.10 10.27 39.03
C ASP A 366 5.55 11.13 37.83
N LEU A 367 6.45 12.06 38.12
CA LEU A 367 7.07 13.00 37.19
C LEU A 367 8.07 12.33 36.23
N VAL A 368 8.45 11.06 36.49
CA VAL A 368 9.46 10.35 35.69
C VAL A 368 8.82 9.61 34.51
N THR A 369 7.55 9.20 34.63
CA THR A 369 6.82 8.44 33.59
C THR A 369 5.78 9.28 32.83
N GLY A 370 5.37 10.43 33.36
CA GLY A 370 4.24 11.20 32.83
C GLY A 370 2.94 10.45 33.08
N SER A 371 1.81 11.13 33.25
CA SER A 371 0.54 10.49 33.60
C SER A 371 0.25 9.30 32.66
N ASP A 372 0.30 8.08 33.19
CA ASP A 372 0.10 6.82 32.45
C ASP A 372 -1.37 6.57 32.05
N HIS A 373 -2.24 7.56 32.29
CA HIS A 373 -3.65 7.51 31.93
C HIS A 373 -3.89 8.21 30.60
N LEU A 374 -3.98 7.39 29.55
CA LEU A 374 -4.56 7.77 28.29
C LEU A 374 -6.08 7.97 28.49
N ARG A 375 -6.57 9.20 28.33
CA ARG A 375 -7.99 9.50 28.42
C ARG A 375 -8.70 9.05 27.14
N THR A 376 -9.67 8.15 27.27
CA THR A 376 -10.44 7.63 26.14
C THR A 376 -11.79 8.33 26.04
N PHE A 377 -12.14 8.78 24.84
CA PHE A 377 -13.45 9.33 24.51
C PHE A 377 -14.10 8.45 23.45
N SER A 378 -15.31 7.96 23.69
CA SER A 378 -16.03 7.21 22.66
C SER A 378 -16.72 8.17 21.68
N LEU A 379 -16.83 7.76 20.42
CA LEU A 379 -17.62 8.49 19.42
C LEU A 379 -19.10 8.61 19.81
N ALA A 380 -19.63 7.63 20.55
CA ALA A 380 -21.01 7.66 21.04
C ALA A 380 -21.20 8.78 22.08
N GLU A 381 -20.27 8.89 23.04
CA GLU A 381 -20.28 9.97 24.03
C GLU A 381 -20.07 11.34 23.40
N LEU A 382 -19.13 11.47 22.45
CA LEU A 382 -18.88 12.73 21.76
C LEU A 382 -20.13 13.22 20.99
N ARG A 383 -20.90 12.29 20.42
CA ARG A 383 -22.17 12.61 19.75
C ARG A 383 -23.27 13.00 20.73
N ALA A 384 -23.35 12.34 21.89
CA ALA A 384 -24.32 12.65 22.93
C ALA A 384 -24.01 13.98 23.64
N ASN A 385 -22.72 14.28 23.84
CA ASN A 385 -22.20 15.45 24.55
C ASN A 385 -21.13 16.15 23.70
N PRO A 386 -21.54 17.02 22.75
CA PRO A 386 -20.61 17.71 21.84
C PRO A 386 -19.50 18.50 22.55
N GLU A 387 -19.75 19.05 23.73
CA GLU A 387 -18.78 19.82 24.53
C GLU A 387 -17.53 19.01 24.90
N LEU A 388 -17.59 17.67 24.90
CA LEU A 388 -16.42 16.81 25.11
C LEU A 388 -15.33 17.02 24.05
N ALA A 389 -15.67 17.60 22.88
CA ALA A 389 -14.68 17.95 21.87
C ALA A 389 -13.61 18.92 22.39
N TYR A 390 -13.95 19.83 23.32
CA TYR A 390 -12.97 20.72 23.93
C TYR A 390 -12.01 19.97 24.85
N GLU A 391 -12.48 18.90 25.51
CA GLU A 391 -11.62 18.06 26.35
C GLU A 391 -10.68 17.17 25.52
N VAL A 392 -11.10 16.78 24.32
CA VAL A 392 -10.27 15.99 23.39
C VAL A 392 -9.03 16.76 22.95
N VAL A 393 -9.14 18.08 22.80
CA VAL A 393 -8.05 18.95 22.31
C VAL A 393 -7.37 19.77 23.40
N ARG A 394 -7.73 19.56 24.68
CA ARG A 394 -7.24 20.37 25.80
C ARG A 394 -5.76 20.17 26.13
#